data_AF-A0A2V7CNF0-F1
#
_entry.id   AF-A0A2V7CNF0-F1
#
_cell.length_a   1.000
_cell.length_b   1.000
_cell.length_c   1.000
_cell.angle_alpha   90.00
_cell.angle_beta   90.00
_cell.angle_gamma   90.00
#
_symmetry.space_group_name_H-M   'P 1'
#
loop_
_entity.id
_entity.type
_entity.pdbx_description
1 polymer ?
#
loop_
_entity_poly.entity_id
_entity_poly.type
_entity_poly.pdbx_seq_one_letter_code
_entity_poly.pdbx_strand_id
1 'polypeptide(L)'
;MTRAWTAVALSLVLAGCSSWGFTNPFGGPSTMLAKADRLTADGDYRSAVAAYDAYLAQHSDDSQAIRARRDAVASIVTTRDEIARVNQELARVRDELAKREGDLARVRQEAEKLRADLERLKQIDLQLEKRK
;
A
#
# COMPACT_ATOMS: atom_id res chain seq x y z
N MET A 1 51.48 7.26 58.94
CA MET A 1 50.06 7.62 58.72
C MET A 1 49.52 6.90 57.48
N THR A 2 49.49 5.57 57.49
CA THR A 2 49.27 4.73 56.29
C THR A 2 47.95 3.95 56.33
N ARG A 3 47.09 4.24 57.32
CA ARG A 3 45.78 3.57 57.50
C ARG A 3 44.57 4.37 56.99
N ALA A 4 44.76 5.62 56.59
CA ALA A 4 43.68 6.47 56.09
C ALA A 4 43.39 6.30 54.59
N TRP A 5 44.37 5.79 53.82
CA TRP A 5 44.24 5.66 52.35
C TRP A 5 43.44 4.44 51.90
N THR A 6 43.32 3.40 52.73
CA THR A 6 42.57 2.18 52.38
C THR A 6 41.05 2.38 52.50
N ALA A 7 40.58 3.34 53.29
CA ALA A 7 39.15 3.61 53.46
C ALA A 7 38.53 4.42 52.29
N VAL A 8 39.33 5.25 51.63
CA VAL A 8 38.87 6.08 50.48
C VAL A 8 38.77 5.24 49.20
N ALA A 9 39.62 4.22 49.04
CA ALA A 9 39.57 3.34 47.86
C ALA A 9 38.34 2.41 47.86
N LEU A 10 37.82 2.03 49.03
CA LEU A 10 36.68 1.10 49.14
C LEU A 10 35.32 1.76 48.89
N SER A 11 35.22 3.08 49.07
CA SER A 11 33.98 3.84 48.85
C SER A 11 33.74 4.20 47.38
N LEU A 12 34.78 4.15 46.53
CA LEU A 12 34.66 4.49 45.10
C LEU A 12 34.13 3.33 44.23
N VAL A 13 34.14 2.08 44.72
CA VAL A 13 33.76 0.90 43.94
C VAL A 13 32.27 0.53 44.08
N LEU A 14 31.60 0.98 45.16
CA LEU A 14 30.18 0.70 45.40
C LEU A 14 29.21 1.76 44.84
N ALA A 15 29.71 2.91 44.37
CA ALA A 15 28.90 3.91 43.68
C ALA A 15 28.82 3.69 42.15
N GLY A 16 29.56 2.72 41.60
CA GLY A 16 29.68 2.49 40.16
C GLY A 16 28.58 1.65 39.49
N CYS A 17 27.62 1.09 40.25
CA CYS A 17 26.65 0.13 39.70
C CYS A 17 25.19 0.60 39.63
N SER A 18 24.88 1.90 39.77
CA SER A 18 23.48 2.38 39.68
C SER A 18 23.22 3.49 38.67
N SER A 19 24.23 3.97 37.93
CA SER A 19 24.08 5.11 37.02
C SER A 19 23.97 4.76 35.52
N TRP A 20 23.79 3.50 35.15
CA TRP A 20 23.55 3.07 33.75
C TRP A 20 22.08 2.77 33.43
N GLY A 21 21.15 3.38 34.18
CA GLY A 21 19.71 3.15 34.01
C GLY A 21 18.85 4.38 33.72
N PHE A 22 19.43 5.59 33.54
CA PHE A 22 18.63 6.82 33.67
C PHE A 22 18.64 7.80 32.48
N THR A 23 19.02 7.37 31.26
CA THR A 23 18.89 8.22 30.06
C THR A 23 18.48 7.43 28.82
N ASN A 24 17.34 6.73 28.84
CA ASN A 24 16.64 6.36 27.60
C ASN A 24 15.31 7.12 27.53
N PRO A 25 15.21 8.19 26.70
CA PRO A 25 13.98 8.98 26.52
C PRO A 25 12.86 8.21 25.79
N PHE A 26 13.18 7.04 25.26
CA PHE A 26 12.27 6.16 24.54
C PHE A 26 12.08 4.91 25.38
N GLY A 27 10.83 4.62 25.75
CA GLY A 27 10.48 3.47 26.58
C GLY A 27 11.12 2.17 26.10
N GLY A 28 11.27 1.21 27.01
CA GLY A 28 11.98 -0.04 26.74
C GLY A 28 11.47 -0.82 25.51
N PRO A 29 12.20 -1.87 25.09
CA PRO A 29 11.94 -2.61 23.85
C PRO A 29 10.48 -3.08 23.68
N SER A 30 9.83 -3.44 24.79
CA SER A 30 8.41 -3.82 24.83
C SER A 30 7.45 -2.72 24.37
N THR A 31 7.75 -1.46 24.67
CA THR A 31 6.89 -0.32 24.32
C THR A 31 6.95 -0.01 22.82
N MET A 32 8.10 -0.22 22.18
CA MET A 32 8.25 -0.07 20.73
C MET A 32 7.46 -1.13 19.97
N LEU A 33 7.53 -2.39 20.41
CA LEU A 33 6.73 -3.48 19.83
C LEU A 33 5.23 -3.25 20.02
N ALA A 34 4.80 -2.85 21.23
CA ALA A 34 3.39 -2.55 21.49
C ALA A 34 2.86 -1.43 20.57
N LYS A 35 3.69 -0.43 20.25
CA LYS A 35 3.34 0.60 19.26
C LYS A 35 3.16 0.01 17.85
N ALA A 36 4.08 -0.85 17.40
CA ALA A 36 3.98 -1.48 16.09
C ALA A 36 2.74 -2.39 15.97
N ASP A 37 2.45 -3.17 17.01
CA ASP A 37 1.26 -4.02 17.09
C ASP A 37 -0.02 -3.18 17.06
N ARG A 38 -0.05 -2.05 17.78
CA ARG A 38 -1.17 -1.10 17.75
C ARG A 38 -1.38 -0.49 16.36
N LEU A 39 -0.31 -0.03 15.70
CA LEU A 39 -0.41 0.50 14.33
C LEU A 39 -0.94 -0.55 13.35
N THR A 40 -0.57 -1.83 13.55
CA THR A 40 -1.11 -2.95 12.77
C THR A 40 -2.61 -3.12 13.03
N ALA A 41 -3.05 -3.05 14.29
CA ALA A 41 -4.47 -3.14 14.64
C ALA A 41 -5.29 -1.95 14.13
N ASP A 42 -4.71 -0.74 14.14
CA ASP A 42 -5.32 0.49 13.62
C ASP A 42 -5.36 0.51 12.08
N GLY A 43 -4.71 -0.46 11.42
CA GLY A 43 -4.68 -0.60 9.96
C GLY A 43 -3.66 0.31 9.26
N ASP A 44 -2.83 1.03 10.03
CA ASP A 44 -1.72 1.83 9.54
C ASP A 44 -0.47 0.96 9.35
N TYR A 45 -0.54 0.08 8.34
CA TYR A 45 0.48 -0.92 8.08
C TYR A 45 1.82 -0.33 7.65
N ARG A 46 1.84 0.82 6.97
CA ARG A 46 3.10 1.47 6.56
C ARG A 46 3.86 1.98 7.78
N SER A 47 3.16 2.65 8.69
CA SER A 47 3.77 3.09 9.96
C SER A 47 4.14 1.90 10.85
N ALA A 48 3.34 0.82 10.84
CA ALA A 48 3.64 -0.40 11.59
C ALA A 48 4.94 -1.06 11.12
N VAL A 49 5.16 -1.21 9.81
CA VAL A 49 6.42 -1.74 9.25
C VAL A 49 7.60 -0.88 9.68
N ALA A 50 7.49 0.45 9.59
CA ALA A 50 8.54 1.35 10.03
C ALA A 50 8.85 1.22 11.54
N ALA A 51 7.83 0.98 12.37
CA ALA A 51 8.01 0.76 13.79
C ALA A 51 8.70 -0.59 14.09
N TYR A 52 8.37 -1.67 13.38
CA TYR A 52 9.10 -2.93 13.47
C TYR A 52 10.55 -2.81 12.98
N ASP A 53 10.79 -2.07 11.88
CA ASP A 53 12.13 -1.85 11.35
C ASP A 53 13.00 -1.06 12.34
N ALA A 54 12.43 -0.04 12.99
CA ALA A 54 13.13 0.72 14.03
C ALA A 54 13.49 -0.12 15.26
N TYR A 55 12.62 -1.08 15.63
CA TYR A 55 12.92 -2.05 16.68
C TYR A 55 14.06 -2.99 16.26
N LEU A 56 13.96 -3.59 15.08
CA LEU A 56 14.95 -4.55 14.56
C LEU A 56 16.33 -3.90 14.33
N ALA A 57 16.38 -2.61 14.02
CA ALA A 57 17.63 -1.86 13.90
C ALA A 57 18.39 -1.73 15.24
N GLN A 58 17.67 -1.66 16.36
CA GLN A 58 18.25 -1.57 17.71
C GLN A 58 18.44 -2.96 18.35
N HIS A 59 17.73 -3.97 17.86
CA HIS A 59 17.68 -5.33 18.40
C HIS A 59 17.88 -6.36 17.27
N SER A 60 19.06 -6.33 16.63
CA SER A 60 19.34 -7.12 15.42
C SER A 60 19.45 -8.64 15.67
N ASP A 61 20.02 -9.02 16.82
CA ASP A 61 20.30 -10.42 17.18
C ASP A 61 19.06 -11.16 17.69
N ASP A 62 18.12 -10.45 18.30
CA ASP A 62 16.94 -11.07 18.87
C ASP A 62 15.73 -10.95 17.93
N SER A 63 15.14 -12.12 17.66
CA SER A 63 13.76 -12.36 17.22
C SER A 63 13.47 -12.45 15.71
N GLN A 64 13.76 -13.63 15.15
CA GLN A 64 13.18 -14.12 13.87
C GLN A 64 11.64 -13.99 13.84
N ALA A 65 10.98 -14.18 14.98
CA ALA A 65 9.53 -14.02 15.09
C ALA A 65 9.07 -12.58 14.78
N ILE A 66 9.83 -11.56 15.16
CA ILE A 66 9.50 -10.15 14.86
C ILE A 66 9.74 -9.85 13.38
N ARG A 67 10.82 -10.37 12.78
CA ARG A 67 11.03 -10.30 11.32
C ARG A 67 9.85 -10.90 10.55
N ALA A 68 9.39 -12.10 10.94
CA ALA A 68 8.25 -12.74 10.31
C ALA A 68 6.96 -11.92 10.43
N ARG A 69 6.70 -11.29 11.60
CA ARG A 69 5.55 -10.37 11.76
C ARG A 69 5.67 -9.14 10.89
N ARG A 70 6.84 -8.50 10.88
CA ARG A 70 7.14 -7.35 10.04
C ARG A 70 6.88 -7.66 8.58
N ASP A 71 7.39 -8.80 8.09
CA ASP A 71 7.24 -9.21 6.69
C ASP A 71 5.78 -9.55 6.35
N ALA A 72 5.03 -10.15 7.29
CA ALA A 72 3.59 -10.34 7.13
C ALA A 72 2.88 -8.99 6.96
N VAL A 73 3.16 -7.99 7.80
CA VAL A 73 2.56 -6.65 7.66
C VAL A 73 3.00 -5.97 6.36
N ALA A 74 4.27 -6.11 5.96
CA ALA A 74 4.76 -5.59 4.69
C ALA A 74 4.02 -6.19 3.48
N SER A 75 3.74 -7.51 3.50
CA SER A 75 2.95 -8.16 2.45
C SER A 75 1.50 -7.65 2.37
N ILE A 76 0.92 -7.20 3.49
CA ILE A 76 -0.39 -6.53 3.47
C ILE A 76 -0.30 -5.18 2.75
N VAL A 77 0.79 -4.43 2.92
CA VAL A 77 1.00 -3.16 2.19
C VAL A 77 1.10 -3.42 0.68
N THR A 78 1.91 -4.38 0.27
CA THR A 78 2.10 -4.69 -1.16
C THR A 78 0.82 -5.18 -1.80
N THR A 79 0.08 -6.08 -1.15
CA THR A 79 -1.21 -6.57 -1.65
C THR A 79 -2.25 -5.46 -1.74
N ARG A 80 -2.29 -4.51 -0.80
CA ARG A 80 -3.15 -3.32 -0.91
C ARG A 80 -2.80 -2.44 -2.10
N ASP A 81 -1.51 -2.21 -2.35
CA ASP A 81 -1.05 -1.43 -3.51
C ASP A 81 -1.39 -2.14 -4.82
N GLU A 82 -1.26 -3.47 -4.88
CA GLU A 82 -1.69 -4.29 -6.03
C GLU A 82 -3.19 -4.22 -6.27
N ILE A 83 -4.01 -4.33 -5.21
CA ILE A 83 -5.47 -4.18 -5.31
C ILE A 83 -5.82 -2.78 -5.87
N ALA A 84 -5.16 -1.73 -5.38
CA ALA A 84 -5.37 -0.37 -5.88
C ALA A 84 -5.04 -0.25 -7.37
N ARG A 85 -3.92 -0.85 -7.80
CA ARG A 85 -3.52 -0.88 -9.21
C ARG A 85 -4.53 -1.64 -10.07
N VAL A 86 -4.95 -2.84 -9.65
CA VAL A 86 -5.94 -3.64 -10.39
C VAL A 86 -7.27 -2.90 -10.50
N ASN A 87 -7.71 -2.22 -9.44
CA ASN A 87 -8.92 -1.40 -9.50
C ASN A 87 -8.80 -0.24 -10.51
N GLN A 88 -7.62 0.38 -10.63
CA GLN A 88 -7.38 1.41 -11.63
C GLN A 88 -7.40 0.84 -13.06
N GLU A 89 -6.77 -0.31 -13.29
CA GLU A 89 -6.79 -0.99 -14.58
C GLU A 89 -8.23 -1.39 -14.96
N LEU A 90 -9.00 -1.90 -14.01
CA LEU A 90 -10.40 -2.26 -14.19
C LEU A 90 -11.26 -1.05 -14.56
N ALA A 91 -11.05 0.11 -13.91
CA ALA A 91 -11.73 1.35 -14.27
C ALA A 91 -11.41 1.78 -15.72
N ARG A 92 -10.14 1.69 -16.15
CA ARG A 92 -9.75 2.00 -17.54
C ARG A 92 -10.42 1.08 -18.55
N VAL A 93 -10.47 -0.23 -18.27
CA VAL A 93 -11.13 -1.20 -19.16
C VAL A 93 -12.64 -0.91 -19.27
N ARG A 94 -13.29 -0.49 -18.18
CA ARG A 94 -14.71 -0.07 -18.23
C ARG A 94 -14.92 1.16 -19.10
N ASP A 95 -14.03 2.16 -19.01
CA ASP A 95 -14.10 3.36 -19.85
C ASP A 95 -13.87 3.04 -21.34
N GLU A 96 -12.93 2.14 -21.63
CA GLU A 96 -12.69 1.65 -22.99
C GLU A 96 -13.89 0.89 -23.54
N LEU A 97 -14.51 0.03 -22.73
CA LEU A 97 -15.71 -0.70 -23.11
C LEU A 97 -16.86 0.27 -23.44
N ALA A 98 -17.11 1.27 -22.58
CA ALA A 98 -18.14 2.27 -22.82
C ALA A 98 -17.92 3.06 -24.12
N LYS A 99 -16.66 3.40 -24.44
CA LYS A 99 -16.32 4.04 -25.73
C LYS A 99 -16.64 3.14 -26.91
N ARG A 100 -16.25 1.86 -26.84
CA ARG A 100 -16.52 0.89 -27.90
C ARG A 100 -18.02 0.65 -28.10
N GLU A 101 -18.80 0.61 -27.03
CA GLU A 101 -20.26 0.54 -27.11
C GLU A 101 -20.85 1.77 -27.82
N GLY A 102 -20.34 2.96 -27.51
CA GLY A 102 -20.71 4.19 -28.21
C GLY A 102 -20.38 4.17 -29.70
N ASP A 103 -19.18 3.70 -30.06
CA ASP A 103 -18.78 3.57 -31.47
C ASP A 103 -19.64 2.53 -32.20
N LEU A 104 -19.95 1.39 -31.57
CA LEU A 104 -20.86 0.39 -32.13
C LEU A 104 -22.27 0.95 -32.36
N ALA A 105 -22.78 1.78 -31.45
CA ALA A 105 -24.07 2.45 -31.62
C ALA A 105 -24.07 3.39 -32.83
N ARG A 106 -22.99 4.16 -33.02
CA ARG A 106 -22.83 5.05 -34.19
C ARG A 106 -22.78 4.27 -35.50
N VAL A 107 -21.98 3.21 -35.55
CA VAL A 107 -21.88 2.35 -36.75
C VAL A 107 -23.23 1.71 -37.09
N ARG A 108 -24.00 1.28 -36.09
CA ARG A 108 -25.36 0.77 -36.31
C ARG A 108 -26.28 1.83 -36.91
N GLN A 109 -26.23 3.05 -36.37
CA GLN A 109 -27.02 4.16 -36.90
C GLN A 109 -26.65 4.51 -38.35
N GLU A 110 -25.36 4.51 -38.68
CA GLU A 110 -24.88 4.73 -40.05
C GLU A 110 -25.34 3.62 -40.99
N ALA A 111 -25.27 2.36 -40.56
CA ALA A 111 -25.76 1.23 -41.34
C ALA A 111 -27.28 1.32 -41.62
N GLU A 112 -28.08 1.79 -40.65
CA GLU A 112 -29.52 2.02 -40.84
C GLU A 112 -29.79 3.16 -41.82
N LYS A 113 -29.05 4.28 -41.74
CA LYS A 113 -29.16 5.39 -42.69
C LYS A 113 -28.84 4.93 -44.11
N LEU A 114 -27.73 4.21 -44.30
CA LEU A 114 -27.32 3.69 -45.60
C LEU A 114 -28.35 2.72 -46.18
N ARG A 115 -28.96 1.86 -45.35
CA ARG A 115 -30.08 1.00 -45.79
C ARG A 115 -31.27 1.81 -46.28
N ALA A 116 -31.66 2.85 -45.55
CA ALA A 116 -32.77 3.71 -45.94
C ALA A 116 -32.48 4.46 -47.25
N ASP A 117 -31.25 4.96 -47.42
CA ASP A 117 -30.83 5.66 -48.63
C ASP A 117 -30.76 4.72 -49.84
N LEU A 118 -30.28 3.49 -49.66
CA LEU A 118 -30.33 2.46 -50.71
C LEU A 118 -31.77 2.15 -51.14
N GLU A 119 -32.70 2.06 -50.20
CA GLU A 119 -34.10 1.80 -50.51
C GLU A 119 -34.74 2.97 -51.29
N ARG A 120 -34.41 4.22 -50.92
CA ARG A 120 -34.84 5.41 -51.68
C ARG A 120 -34.31 5.39 -53.11
N LEU A 121 -33.03 5.05 -53.30
CA LEU A 121 -32.42 4.98 -54.63
C LEU A 121 -33.11 3.94 -55.51
N LYS A 122 -33.42 2.76 -54.96
CA LYS A 122 -34.19 1.72 -55.68
C LYS A 122 -35.58 2.23 -56.09
N GLN A 123 -36.27 2.94 -55.21
CA GLN A 123 -37.58 3.51 -55.52
C GLN A 123 -37.50 4.54 -56.65
N ILE A 124 -36.48 5.41 -56.63
CA ILE A 124 -36.24 6.41 -57.68
C ILE A 124 -35.97 5.70 -59.02
N ASP A 125 -35.10 4.69 -59.02
CA ASP A 125 -34.76 3.94 -60.23
C ASP A 125 -36.00 3.27 -60.85
N LEU A 126 -36.82 2.61 -60.02
CA LEU A 126 -38.07 1.99 -60.44
C LEU A 126 -39.09 3.01 -60.99
N GLN A 127 -39.11 4.24 -60.45
CA GLN A 127 -39.95 5.32 -60.99
C GLN A 127 -39.44 5.84 -62.33
N LEU A 128 -38.13 5.88 -62.54
CA LEU A 128 -37.53 6.29 -63.81
C LEU A 128 -37.77 5.23 -64.89
N GLU A 129 -37.67 3.94 -64.57
CA GLU A 129 -38.00 2.84 -65.50
C GLU A 129 -39.46 2.89 -65.93
N LYS A 130 -40.40 3.11 -65.00
CA LYS A 130 -41.84 3.21 -65.34
C LYS A 130 -42.21 4.42 -66.22
N ARG A 131 -41.35 5.43 -66.29
CA ARG A 131 -41.56 6.64 -67.09
C ARG A 131 -40.93 6.57 -68.48
N LYS A 132 -40.10 5.55 -68.76
CA LYS A 132 -39.55 5.26 -70.08
C LYS A 132 -40.51 4.39 -70.87
#